data_AF-L8HC24-F1
#
_entry.id   AF-L8HC24-F1
#
_cell.length_a   1.000
_cell.length_b   1.000
_cell.length_c   1.000
_cell.angle_alpha   90.00
_cell.angle_beta   90.00
_cell.angle_gamma   90.00
#
_symmetry.space_group_name_H-M   'P 1'
#
loop_
_entity.id
_entity.type
_entity.pdbx_description
1 polymer ?
#
loop_
_entity_poly.entity_id
_entity_poly.type
_entity_poly.pdbx_seq_one_letter_code
_entity_poly.pdbx_strand_id
1 'polypeptide(L)'
;MRLREQDLAAGLELLPEGFEAPQHGLNAGLHGALHLARGKLLDAADQPALAATAYQRALLQDPLCSEALEKLADRHLLPPDQRRWLVVNGAVRALFYQVCEALPQELSSVRALYATKLRVDDSEEQAGKEEPRPARPRADANLARVAADAEVGGVDTCFFYQGRLQECHRLTKHILDEDPYREGSLLWLYASVLVELGKKRELFAWAHAVAQRHTGKAEAWYAVGCYYLVTGKLESARTYLSKATTLALPAEAGPAWLAFGRAFSEQGEQDQAMAAYRTAHRCLPSSYIPLLCIGTELIRAHNFNLARQYLRQARGLSGEDALVWNELGVVAYHNKQYSKAATQLERAVALWQHTGGDVSSGWEEAMMANLGHAYRKLGRYPDAVACFEQALSLHDSPETHAALAFTHHLRGHLDTAIQHYHTALSFLPNHAFATHMLSAALSAAPLP
;
A
#
# COMPACT_ATOMS: atom_id res chain seq x y z
N MET A 1 -20.90 -40.37 3.85
CA MET A 1 -21.19 -40.18 5.29
C MET A 1 -19.93 -40.25 6.15
N ARG A 2 -19.06 -41.27 6.05
CA ARG A 2 -17.85 -41.37 6.92
C ARG A 2 -16.75 -40.32 6.68
N LEU A 3 -16.62 -39.78 5.47
CA LEU A 3 -15.73 -38.63 5.19
C LEU A 3 -16.23 -37.33 5.85
N ARG A 4 -17.54 -37.23 6.15
CA ARG A 4 -18.12 -36.03 6.79
C ARG A 4 -17.87 -35.96 8.30
N GLU A 5 -17.47 -37.05 8.95
CA GLU A 5 -17.24 -37.10 10.40
C GLU A 5 -15.78 -36.85 10.77
N GLN A 6 -14.82 -37.23 9.91
CA GLN A 6 -13.39 -37.00 10.14
C GLN A 6 -13.02 -35.52 9.97
N ASP A 7 -13.58 -34.85 8.96
CA ASP A 7 -13.42 -33.39 8.79
C ASP A 7 -14.17 -32.61 9.88
N LEU A 8 -15.26 -33.18 10.44
CA LEU A 8 -16.02 -32.61 11.57
C LEU A 8 -15.24 -32.65 12.87
N ALA A 9 -14.58 -33.78 13.15
CA ALA A 9 -13.76 -33.97 14.34
C ALA A 9 -12.54 -33.05 14.31
N ALA A 10 -11.90 -32.89 13.14
CA ALA A 10 -10.78 -31.98 12.96
C ALA A 10 -11.16 -30.50 13.15
N GLY A 11 -12.37 -30.09 12.75
CA GLY A 11 -12.85 -28.71 12.95
C GLY A 11 -13.28 -28.38 14.38
N LEU A 12 -13.79 -29.37 15.13
CA LEU A 12 -14.20 -29.23 16.53
C LEU A 12 -13.03 -29.26 17.52
N GLU A 13 -11.95 -29.98 17.21
CA GLU A 13 -10.73 -30.04 18.04
C GLU A 13 -9.90 -28.74 18.03
N LEU A 14 -10.22 -27.79 17.13
CA LEU A 14 -9.51 -26.51 16.97
C LEU A 14 -10.27 -25.30 17.56
N LEU A 15 -11.21 -25.51 18.49
CA LEU A 15 -11.83 -24.40 19.22
C LEU A 15 -10.78 -23.76 20.14
N PRO A 16 -10.52 -22.45 20.03
CA PRO A 16 -9.79 -21.75 21.09
C PRO A 16 -10.53 -21.95 22.42
N GLU A 17 -9.82 -22.20 23.50
CA GLU A 17 -10.43 -22.39 24.83
C GLU A 17 -11.40 -21.23 25.15
N GLY A 18 -12.68 -21.56 25.43
CA GLY A 18 -13.72 -20.57 25.77
C GLY A 18 -14.81 -20.31 24.71
N PHE A 19 -14.90 -21.13 23.66
CA PHE A 19 -16.03 -21.10 22.71
C PHE A 19 -17.13 -22.11 23.08
N GLU A 20 -18.30 -21.61 23.51
CA GLU A 20 -19.50 -22.44 23.74
C GLU A 20 -20.19 -22.82 22.42
N ALA A 21 -20.86 -23.98 22.40
CA ALA A 21 -21.62 -24.47 21.25
C ALA A 21 -22.83 -23.56 20.93
N PRO A 22 -23.17 -23.33 19.64
CA PRO A 22 -24.28 -22.46 19.26
C PRO A 22 -25.64 -23.00 19.73
N GLN A 23 -26.51 -22.11 20.20
CA GLN A 23 -27.88 -22.45 20.61
C GLN A 23 -28.80 -22.54 19.38
N HIS A 24 -29.37 -23.73 19.11
CA HIS A 24 -30.20 -23.97 17.94
C HIS A 24 -31.64 -23.45 18.10
N GLY A 25 -32.17 -22.69 17.13
CA GLY A 25 -33.59 -22.29 17.04
C GLY A 25 -33.84 -20.95 16.31
N LEU A 26 -35.11 -20.55 16.18
CA LEU A 26 -35.58 -19.25 15.61
C LEU A 26 -34.88 -18.00 16.21
N ASN A 27 -34.20 -18.15 17.34
CA ASN A 27 -33.44 -17.11 18.02
C ASN A 27 -32.00 -16.94 17.49
N ALA A 28 -31.51 -17.81 16.60
CA ALA A 28 -30.13 -17.78 16.11
C ALA A 28 -29.75 -16.48 15.39
N GLY A 29 -30.63 -15.98 14.50
CA GLY A 29 -30.42 -14.68 13.84
C GLY A 29 -30.43 -13.50 14.82
N LEU A 30 -31.25 -13.59 15.88
CA LEU A 30 -31.28 -12.59 16.95
C LEU A 30 -29.98 -12.60 17.76
N HIS A 31 -29.43 -13.78 18.04
CA HIS A 31 -28.15 -13.93 18.71
C HIS A 31 -26.98 -13.42 17.84
N GLY A 32 -26.99 -13.69 16.53
CA GLY A 32 -26.02 -13.13 15.59
C GLY A 32 -26.03 -11.60 15.58
N ALA A 33 -27.21 -10.99 15.48
CA ALA A 33 -27.39 -9.54 15.52
C ALA A 33 -26.96 -8.92 16.88
N LEU A 34 -27.22 -9.62 18.00
CA LEU A 34 -26.81 -9.17 19.33
C LEU A 34 -25.28 -9.20 19.51
N HIS A 35 -24.62 -10.24 18.97
CA HIS A 35 -23.16 -10.30 18.94
C HIS A 35 -22.54 -9.22 18.04
N LEU A 36 -23.15 -8.93 16.90
CA LEU A 36 -22.76 -7.82 16.03
C LEU A 36 -22.88 -6.47 16.74
N ALA A 37 -24.01 -6.19 17.39
CA ALA A 37 -24.20 -4.96 18.15
C ALA A 37 -23.21 -4.84 19.31
N ARG A 38 -22.93 -5.94 20.01
CA ARG A 38 -21.89 -6.01 21.05
C ARG A 38 -20.50 -5.72 20.48
N GLY A 39 -20.17 -6.27 19.31
CA GLY A 39 -18.93 -5.98 18.60
C GLY A 39 -18.78 -4.48 18.31
N LYS A 40 -19.83 -3.84 17.80
CA LYS A 40 -19.85 -2.38 17.53
C LYS A 40 -19.64 -1.53 18.79
N LEU A 41 -20.24 -1.93 19.92
CA LEU A 41 -20.06 -1.24 21.20
C LEU A 41 -18.64 -1.40 21.74
N LEU A 42 -18.07 -2.60 21.66
CA LEU A 42 -16.68 -2.86 22.06
C LEU A 42 -15.69 -2.15 21.16
N ASP A 43 -16.01 -2.02 19.87
CA ASP A 43 -15.25 -1.24 18.90
C ASP A 43 -15.24 0.25 19.25
N ALA A 44 -16.40 0.80 19.65
CA ALA A 44 -16.52 2.17 20.13
C ALA A 44 -15.82 2.40 21.47
N ALA A 45 -15.68 1.35 22.29
CA ALA A 45 -14.97 1.37 23.57
C ALA A 45 -13.45 1.09 23.45
N ASP A 46 -12.90 1.04 22.22
CA ASP A 46 -11.48 0.79 21.92
C ASP A 46 -10.92 -0.53 22.49
N GLN A 47 -11.75 -1.59 22.47
CA GLN A 47 -11.37 -2.95 22.90
C GLN A 47 -11.32 -3.92 21.70
N PRO A 48 -10.31 -3.84 20.83
CA PRO A 48 -10.27 -4.56 19.55
C PRO A 48 -10.27 -6.07 19.70
N ALA A 49 -9.55 -6.63 20.68
CA ALA A 49 -9.50 -8.08 20.88
C ALA A 49 -10.87 -8.67 21.24
N LEU A 50 -11.62 -7.99 22.11
CA LEU A 50 -12.96 -8.43 22.51
C LEU A 50 -13.98 -8.20 21.40
N ALA A 51 -13.87 -7.09 20.66
CA ALA A 51 -14.70 -6.85 19.47
C ALA A 51 -14.48 -7.93 18.41
N ALA A 52 -13.23 -8.34 18.17
CA ALA A 52 -12.90 -9.43 17.24
C ALA A 52 -13.61 -10.72 17.61
N THR A 53 -13.56 -11.12 18.88
CA THR A 53 -14.25 -12.33 19.34
C THR A 53 -15.78 -12.21 19.23
N ALA A 54 -16.34 -11.02 19.44
CA ALA A 54 -17.77 -10.77 19.28
C ALA A 54 -18.21 -10.87 17.80
N TYR A 55 -17.44 -10.32 16.87
CA TYR A 55 -17.71 -10.45 15.43
C TYR A 55 -17.51 -11.88 14.93
N GLN A 56 -16.47 -12.58 15.40
CA GLN A 56 -16.30 -14.01 15.13
C GLN A 56 -17.53 -14.79 15.59
N ARG A 57 -18.03 -14.52 16.79
CA ARG A 57 -19.26 -15.16 17.30
C ARG A 57 -20.49 -14.80 16.48
N ALA A 58 -20.61 -13.56 15.98
CA ALA A 58 -21.68 -13.17 15.07
C ALA A 58 -21.64 -14.00 13.77
N LEU A 59 -20.47 -14.14 13.15
CA LEU A 59 -20.29 -14.93 11.92
C LEU A 59 -20.48 -16.44 12.12
N LEU A 60 -20.18 -16.95 13.31
CA LEU A 60 -20.42 -18.37 13.63
C LEU A 60 -21.92 -18.68 13.80
N GLN A 61 -22.75 -17.68 14.14
CA GLN A 61 -24.20 -17.83 14.26
C GLN A 61 -24.92 -17.49 12.95
N ASP A 62 -24.44 -16.47 12.24
CA ASP A 62 -24.92 -16.05 10.93
C ASP A 62 -23.75 -15.93 9.94
N PRO A 63 -23.47 -17.00 9.17
CA PRO A 63 -22.40 -17.03 8.17
C PRO A 63 -22.59 -16.06 7.00
N LEU A 64 -23.77 -15.46 6.84
CA LEU A 64 -24.06 -14.49 5.79
C LEU A 64 -24.00 -13.04 6.29
N CYS A 65 -23.65 -12.82 7.56
CA CYS A 65 -23.52 -11.49 8.15
C CYS A 65 -22.28 -10.76 7.57
N SER A 66 -22.46 -10.11 6.41
CA SER A 66 -21.40 -9.36 5.72
C SER A 66 -20.82 -8.23 6.57
N GLU A 67 -21.63 -7.58 7.40
CA GLU A 67 -21.18 -6.46 8.23
C GLU A 67 -20.14 -6.89 9.29
N ALA A 68 -20.32 -8.06 9.91
CA ALA A 68 -19.32 -8.60 10.84
C ALA A 68 -18.04 -9.01 10.12
N LEU A 69 -18.14 -9.53 8.90
CA LEU A 69 -17.00 -9.89 8.05
C LEU A 69 -16.19 -8.67 7.65
N GLU A 70 -16.86 -7.58 7.25
CA GLU A 70 -16.22 -6.30 6.92
C GLU A 70 -15.48 -5.71 8.11
N LYS A 71 -16.11 -5.66 9.29
CA LYS A 71 -15.44 -5.13 10.49
C LYS A 71 -14.23 -5.95 10.93
N LEU A 72 -14.23 -7.27 10.72
CA LEU A 72 -13.05 -8.11 10.95
C LEU A 72 -11.94 -7.90 9.91
N ALA A 73 -12.32 -7.70 8.64
CA ALA A 73 -11.38 -7.44 7.56
C ALA A 73 -10.71 -6.06 7.69
N ASP A 74 -11.49 -5.01 7.94
CA ASP A 74 -11.05 -3.62 7.94
C ASP A 74 -10.10 -3.30 9.10
N ARG A 75 -10.30 -3.92 10.27
CA ARG A 75 -9.48 -3.66 11.47
C ARG A 75 -8.24 -4.56 11.59
N HIS A 76 -8.01 -5.49 10.65
CA HIS A 76 -6.97 -6.51 10.73
C HIS A 76 -6.90 -7.21 12.12
N LEU A 77 -8.06 -7.40 12.76
CA LEU A 77 -8.15 -7.87 14.14
C LEU A 77 -7.65 -9.29 14.34
N LEU A 78 -7.52 -10.03 13.24
CA LEU A 78 -7.24 -11.45 13.26
C LEU A 78 -5.81 -11.75 12.83
N PRO A 79 -5.05 -12.51 13.63
CA PRO A 79 -3.81 -13.11 13.17
C PRO A 79 -4.08 -14.03 11.96
N PRO A 80 -3.08 -14.26 11.08
CA PRO A 80 -3.25 -15.02 9.85
C PRO A 80 -3.84 -16.42 10.08
N ASP A 81 -3.46 -17.08 11.20
CA ASP A 81 -3.99 -18.40 11.57
C ASP A 81 -5.48 -18.38 11.89
N GLN A 82 -5.96 -17.32 12.55
CA GLN A 82 -7.38 -17.15 12.84
C GLN A 82 -8.18 -16.75 11.61
N ARG A 83 -7.59 -16.01 10.66
CA ARG A 83 -8.22 -15.72 9.36
C ARG A 83 -8.39 -17.00 8.55
N ARG A 84 -7.33 -17.82 8.45
CA ARG A 84 -7.37 -19.16 7.84
C ARG A 84 -8.44 -20.03 8.50
N TRP A 85 -8.46 -20.08 9.83
CA TRP A 85 -9.48 -20.80 10.59
C TRP A 85 -10.89 -20.32 10.26
N LEU A 86 -11.12 -19.01 10.13
CA LEU A 86 -12.44 -18.45 9.82
C LEU A 86 -12.88 -18.74 8.37
N VAL A 87 -11.95 -18.76 7.41
CA VAL A 87 -12.25 -19.15 6.02
C VAL A 87 -12.64 -20.63 5.94
N VAL A 88 -11.89 -21.49 6.65
CA VAL A 88 -12.13 -22.94 6.67
C VAL A 88 -13.39 -23.27 7.48
N ASN A 89 -13.49 -22.80 8.73
CA ASN A 89 -14.60 -23.14 9.63
C ASN A 89 -15.86 -22.28 9.43
N GLY A 90 -15.75 -21.04 8.97
CA GLY A 90 -16.91 -20.20 8.63
C GLY A 90 -17.68 -20.80 7.44
N ALA A 91 -16.96 -21.31 6.44
CA ALA A 91 -17.56 -22.06 5.33
C ALA A 91 -18.11 -23.43 5.80
N VAL A 92 -17.36 -24.19 6.60
CA VAL A 92 -17.79 -25.51 7.09
C VAL A 92 -18.98 -25.42 8.07
N ARG A 93 -19.22 -24.26 8.72
CA ARG A 93 -20.42 -24.03 9.56
C ARG A 93 -21.61 -23.41 8.84
N ALA A 94 -21.43 -22.77 7.68
CA ALA A 94 -22.55 -22.45 6.77
C ALA A 94 -23.31 -23.71 6.34
N LEU A 95 -22.63 -24.86 6.34
CA LEU A 95 -23.22 -26.19 6.15
C LEU A 95 -24.19 -26.62 7.28
N PHE A 96 -24.17 -25.98 8.45
CA PHE A 96 -24.93 -26.43 9.62
C PHE A 96 -26.14 -25.55 9.98
N TYR A 97 -26.15 -24.26 9.61
CA TYR A 97 -27.30 -23.39 9.85
C TYR A 97 -28.33 -23.48 8.73
N GLN A 98 -29.10 -24.58 8.80
CA GLN A 98 -30.45 -24.77 8.26
C GLN A 98 -30.69 -24.39 6.78
N VAL A 99 -30.97 -25.42 5.98
CA VAL A 99 -31.45 -25.36 4.59
C VAL A 99 -30.34 -25.13 3.57
N CYS A 100 -29.57 -26.19 3.31
CA CYS A 100 -28.96 -26.37 2.00
C CYS A 100 -29.20 -27.80 1.49
N GLU A 101 -30.45 -28.04 1.05
CA GLU A 101 -30.63 -28.67 -0.27
C GLU A 101 -30.11 -27.75 -1.40
N ALA A 102 -29.78 -26.49 -1.08
CA ALA A 102 -29.05 -25.55 -1.92
C ALA A 102 -27.56 -25.95 -2.10
N LEU A 103 -27.10 -25.66 -3.32
CA LEU A 103 -26.07 -26.39 -4.04
C LEU A 103 -24.64 -26.20 -3.48
N PRO A 104 -23.73 -27.17 -3.70
CA PRO A 104 -22.29 -27.04 -3.46
C PRO A 104 -21.61 -25.77 -4.03
N GLN A 105 -22.26 -25.10 -5.01
CA GLN A 105 -21.80 -23.87 -5.65
C GLN A 105 -21.92 -22.62 -4.76
N GLU A 106 -22.90 -22.55 -3.85
CA GLU A 106 -23.06 -21.40 -2.95
C GLU A 106 -22.00 -21.42 -1.85
N LEU A 107 -21.66 -22.61 -1.35
CA LEU A 107 -20.59 -22.82 -0.38
C LEU A 107 -19.21 -22.39 -0.93
N SER A 108 -18.89 -22.76 -2.17
CA SER A 108 -17.65 -22.31 -2.82
C SER A 108 -17.61 -20.79 -2.97
N SER A 109 -18.76 -20.16 -3.20
CA SER A 109 -18.89 -18.72 -3.38
C SER A 109 -18.70 -17.96 -2.06
N VAL A 110 -19.31 -18.44 -0.96
CA VAL A 110 -19.10 -17.87 0.39
C VAL A 110 -17.66 -18.06 0.84
N ARG A 111 -17.06 -19.23 0.58
CA ARG A 111 -15.63 -19.45 0.89
C ARG A 111 -14.73 -18.50 0.11
N ALA A 112 -14.97 -18.29 -1.18
CA ALA A 112 -14.24 -17.33 -2.00
C ALA A 112 -14.39 -15.87 -1.51
N LEU A 113 -15.61 -15.50 -1.08
CA LEU A 113 -15.91 -14.20 -0.47
C LEU A 113 -15.07 -13.95 0.79
N TYR A 114 -15.06 -14.93 1.70
CA TYR A 114 -14.28 -14.88 2.94
C TYR A 114 -12.78 -14.86 2.67
N ALA A 115 -12.30 -15.74 1.79
CA ALA A 115 -10.89 -15.83 1.41
C ALA A 115 -10.39 -14.49 0.84
N THR A 116 -11.18 -13.85 -0.02
CA THR A 116 -10.82 -12.56 -0.58
C THR A 116 -10.82 -11.45 0.48
N LYS A 117 -11.92 -11.30 1.24
CA LYS A 117 -12.06 -10.21 2.22
C LYS A 117 -11.04 -10.31 3.36
N LEU A 118 -10.71 -11.53 3.81
CA LEU A 118 -9.74 -11.77 4.87
C LEU A 118 -8.29 -11.87 4.37
N ARG A 119 -8.07 -11.82 3.04
CA ARG A 119 -6.76 -11.95 2.37
C ARG A 119 -5.99 -13.18 2.87
N VAL A 120 -6.62 -14.35 2.76
CA VAL A 120 -5.97 -15.62 3.06
C VAL A 120 -5.42 -16.18 1.75
N ASP A 121 -4.09 -16.26 1.63
CA ASP A 121 -3.45 -16.91 0.48
C ASP A 121 -3.63 -18.44 0.60
N ASP A 122 -4.41 -19.02 -0.32
CA ASP A 122 -4.63 -20.48 -0.47
C ASP A 122 -3.42 -21.22 -1.10
N SER A 123 -2.24 -20.59 -1.16
CA SER A 123 -1.10 -21.05 -1.96
C SER A 123 -0.33 -22.25 -1.40
N GLU A 124 -0.66 -22.75 -0.20
CA GLU A 124 0.07 -23.90 0.41
C GLU A 124 -0.72 -25.22 0.44
N GLU A 125 -2.04 -25.24 0.23
CA GLU A 125 -2.83 -26.49 0.24
C GLU A 125 -3.06 -27.12 -1.14
N GLN A 126 -2.92 -26.36 -2.24
CA GLN A 126 -3.12 -26.87 -3.60
C GLN A 126 -1.86 -27.46 -4.26
N ALA A 127 -0.77 -27.70 -3.52
CA ALA A 127 0.43 -28.36 -4.06
C ALA A 127 0.28 -29.91 -4.20
N GLY A 128 -0.86 -30.49 -3.79
CA GLY A 128 -1.04 -31.95 -3.77
C GLY A 128 -2.25 -32.51 -4.52
N LYS A 129 -3.25 -31.70 -4.88
CA LYS A 129 -4.44 -32.14 -5.62
C LYS A 129 -4.94 -31.01 -6.50
N GLU A 130 -4.68 -31.09 -7.80
CA GLU A 130 -5.39 -30.31 -8.81
C GLU A 130 -6.86 -30.72 -8.77
N GLU A 131 -7.67 -30.04 -7.96
CA GLU A 131 -9.09 -29.93 -8.25
C GLU A 131 -9.26 -28.77 -9.24
N PRO A 132 -9.93 -28.98 -10.37
CA PRO A 132 -10.13 -27.94 -11.36
C PRO A 132 -10.86 -26.76 -10.72
N ARG A 133 -10.34 -25.54 -10.90
CA ARG A 133 -11.07 -24.29 -10.61
C ARG A 133 -12.53 -24.49 -11.05
N PRO A 134 -13.53 -24.47 -10.15
CA PRO A 134 -14.90 -24.69 -10.56
C PRO A 134 -15.25 -23.61 -11.58
N ALA A 135 -15.74 -24.06 -12.74
CA ALA A 135 -16.24 -23.18 -13.78
C ALA A 135 -17.26 -22.21 -13.17
N ARG A 136 -17.14 -20.93 -13.54
CA ARG A 136 -18.05 -19.84 -13.15
C ARG A 136 -19.48 -20.38 -13.01
N PRO A 137 -20.09 -20.33 -11.81
CA PRO A 137 -21.51 -20.67 -11.72
C PRO A 137 -22.26 -19.68 -12.60
N ARG A 138 -22.90 -20.17 -13.66
CA ARG A 138 -23.98 -19.44 -14.35
C ARG A 138 -25.15 -19.42 -13.38
N ALA A 139 -25.12 -18.52 -12.41
CA ALA A 139 -26.19 -18.29 -11.45
C ALA A 139 -26.29 -16.79 -11.20
N ASP A 140 -27.44 -16.23 -11.58
CA ASP A 140 -27.98 -14.89 -11.39
C ASP A 140 -27.03 -13.69 -11.45
N ALA A 141 -27.32 -12.77 -12.36
CA ALA A 141 -26.58 -11.51 -12.59
C ALA A 141 -26.33 -10.68 -11.32
N ASN A 142 -27.09 -10.92 -10.24
CA ASN A 142 -26.94 -10.26 -8.94
C ASN A 142 -25.91 -10.96 -8.02
N LEU A 143 -25.79 -12.29 -8.05
CA LEU A 143 -24.80 -13.05 -7.25
C LEU A 143 -23.39 -12.95 -7.85
N ALA A 144 -23.29 -12.92 -9.18
CA ALA A 144 -22.04 -12.60 -9.88
C ALA A 144 -21.56 -11.16 -9.60
N ARG A 145 -22.49 -10.23 -9.38
CA ARG A 145 -22.20 -8.84 -8.96
C ARG A 145 -21.61 -8.80 -7.55
N VAL A 146 -22.26 -9.45 -6.58
CA VAL A 146 -21.79 -9.49 -5.18
C VAL A 146 -20.47 -10.26 -5.01
N ALA A 147 -20.26 -11.33 -5.78
CA ALA A 147 -18.99 -12.04 -5.83
C ALA A 147 -17.87 -11.18 -6.45
N ALA A 148 -18.17 -10.46 -7.55
CA ALA A 148 -17.26 -9.46 -8.10
C ALA A 148 -17.02 -8.31 -7.08
N ASP A 149 -18.02 -7.90 -6.31
CA ASP A 149 -17.91 -6.81 -5.33
C ASP A 149 -16.95 -7.13 -4.17
N ALA A 150 -16.82 -8.39 -3.78
CA ALA A 150 -15.87 -8.81 -2.75
C ALA A 150 -14.51 -9.27 -3.31
N GLU A 151 -14.50 -9.89 -4.49
CA GLU A 151 -13.28 -10.26 -5.21
C GLU A 151 -12.46 -9.01 -5.57
N VAL A 152 -13.12 -7.94 -6.00
CA VAL A 152 -12.42 -6.75 -6.47
C VAL A 152 -11.79 -5.93 -5.33
N GLY A 153 -12.38 -5.89 -4.14
CA GLY A 153 -11.76 -5.20 -2.99
C GLY A 153 -10.42 -5.79 -2.56
N GLY A 154 -10.21 -7.10 -2.74
CA GLY A 154 -8.93 -7.76 -2.53
C GLY A 154 -7.98 -7.55 -3.70
N VAL A 155 -8.45 -7.83 -4.92
CA VAL A 155 -7.66 -7.81 -6.15
C VAL A 155 -7.11 -6.41 -6.48
N ASP A 156 -7.88 -5.34 -6.26
CA ASP A 156 -7.43 -3.96 -6.56
C ASP A 156 -6.32 -3.50 -5.61
N THR A 157 -6.43 -3.84 -4.32
CA THR A 157 -5.38 -3.56 -3.35
C THR A 157 -4.11 -4.36 -3.63
N CYS A 158 -4.25 -5.60 -4.10
CA CYS A 158 -3.11 -6.41 -4.54
C CYS A 158 -2.41 -5.79 -5.75
N PHE A 159 -3.16 -5.29 -6.75
CA PHE A 159 -2.55 -4.61 -7.90
C PHE A 159 -1.86 -3.30 -7.50
N PHE A 160 -2.40 -2.56 -6.53
CA PHE A 160 -1.75 -1.37 -5.97
C PHE A 160 -0.40 -1.72 -5.32
N TYR A 161 -0.36 -2.76 -4.47
CA TYR A 161 0.89 -3.21 -3.84
C TYR A 161 1.87 -3.89 -4.80
N GLN A 162 1.38 -4.47 -5.90
CA GLN A 162 2.20 -5.03 -6.99
C GLN A 162 2.74 -3.94 -7.95
N GLY A 163 2.39 -2.67 -7.74
CA GLY A 163 2.85 -1.56 -8.58
C GLY A 163 2.13 -1.43 -9.93
N ARG A 164 1.09 -2.21 -10.19
CA ARG A 164 0.30 -2.16 -11.43
C ARG A 164 -0.81 -1.12 -11.36
N LEU A 165 -0.40 0.14 -11.24
CA LEU A 165 -1.31 1.25 -10.94
C LEU A 165 -2.28 1.58 -12.08
N GLN A 166 -1.91 1.38 -13.36
CA GLN A 166 -2.79 1.64 -14.50
C GLN A 166 -3.95 0.65 -14.58
N GLU A 167 -3.68 -0.65 -14.40
CA GLU A 167 -4.73 -1.67 -14.34
C GLU A 167 -5.63 -1.46 -13.11
N CYS A 168 -5.04 -1.11 -11.96
CA CYS A 168 -5.80 -0.73 -10.78
C CYS A 168 -6.74 0.46 -11.07
N HIS A 169 -6.25 1.52 -11.74
CA HIS A 169 -7.08 2.66 -12.16
C HIS A 169 -8.21 2.25 -13.09
N ARG A 170 -7.95 1.39 -14.08
CA ARG A 170 -8.96 0.93 -15.04
C ARG A 170 -10.07 0.14 -14.35
N LEU A 171 -9.71 -0.78 -13.45
CA LEU A 171 -10.66 -1.61 -12.71
C LEU A 171 -11.49 -0.79 -11.73
N THR A 172 -10.83 0.00 -10.87
CA THR A 172 -11.49 0.85 -9.88
C THR A 172 -12.42 1.88 -10.54
N LYS A 173 -12.01 2.46 -11.67
CA LYS A 173 -12.86 3.37 -12.45
C LYS A 173 -14.09 2.67 -13.03
N HIS A 174 -13.92 1.50 -13.65
CA HIS A 174 -15.03 0.73 -14.20
C HIS A 174 -16.10 0.45 -13.14
N ILE A 175 -15.68 0.12 -11.93
CA ILE A 175 -16.59 -0.19 -10.83
C ILE A 175 -17.32 1.06 -10.33
N LEU A 176 -16.64 2.20 -10.26
CA LEU A 176 -17.27 3.46 -9.89
C LEU A 176 -18.22 3.99 -10.97
N ASP A 177 -17.97 3.65 -12.25
CA ASP A 177 -18.87 3.98 -13.35
C ASP A 177 -20.14 3.09 -13.33
N GLU A 178 -20.00 1.82 -12.95
CA GLU A 178 -21.13 0.89 -12.76
C GLU A 178 -21.96 1.19 -11.50
N ASP A 179 -21.30 1.54 -10.40
CA ASP A 179 -21.94 1.94 -9.14
C ASP A 179 -21.37 3.26 -8.59
N PRO A 180 -21.95 4.41 -8.99
CA PRO A 180 -21.50 5.73 -8.55
C PRO A 180 -21.76 6.05 -7.07
N TYR A 181 -22.53 5.19 -6.38
CA TYR A 181 -22.89 5.35 -4.97
C TYR A 181 -22.16 4.36 -4.07
N ARG A 182 -21.18 3.62 -4.62
CA ARG A 182 -20.39 2.68 -3.85
C ARG A 182 -19.51 3.40 -2.83
N GLU A 183 -19.62 2.97 -1.59
CA GLU A 183 -18.91 3.55 -0.44
C GLU A 183 -17.86 2.61 0.13
N GLY A 184 -16.96 3.13 0.95
CA GLY A 184 -15.98 2.36 1.71
C GLY A 184 -14.57 2.35 1.10
N SER A 185 -13.83 1.27 1.34
CA SER A 185 -12.38 1.11 1.06
C SER A 185 -11.97 1.42 -0.39
N LEU A 186 -12.88 1.24 -1.36
CA LEU A 186 -12.62 1.53 -2.77
C LEU A 186 -12.39 3.03 -3.05
N LEU A 187 -13.09 3.93 -2.36
CA LEU A 187 -12.93 5.38 -2.55
C LEU A 187 -11.55 5.85 -2.08
N TRP A 188 -11.06 5.30 -0.97
CA TRP A 188 -9.71 5.53 -0.46
C TRP A 188 -8.65 5.07 -1.47
N LEU A 189 -8.84 3.86 -2.02
CA LEU A 189 -7.93 3.29 -3.00
C LEU A 189 -7.91 4.09 -4.30
N TYR A 190 -9.08 4.45 -4.85
CA TYR A 190 -9.17 5.20 -6.10
C TYR A 190 -8.50 6.58 -5.99
N ALA A 191 -8.74 7.29 -4.88
CA ALA A 191 -8.06 8.55 -4.60
C ALA A 191 -6.53 8.37 -4.55
N SER A 192 -6.05 7.32 -3.87
CA SER A 192 -4.62 7.00 -3.77
C SER A 192 -4.01 6.69 -5.14
N VAL A 193 -4.69 5.90 -5.97
CA VAL A 193 -4.24 5.57 -7.33
C VAL A 193 -4.15 6.82 -8.20
N LEU A 194 -5.15 7.72 -8.14
CA LEU A 194 -5.12 8.97 -8.91
C LEU A 194 -3.98 9.89 -8.48
N VAL A 195 -3.62 9.88 -7.19
CA VAL A 195 -2.45 10.60 -6.64
C VAL A 195 -1.16 10.03 -7.20
N GLU A 196 -0.96 8.71 -7.12
CA GLU A 196 0.27 8.07 -7.60
C GLU A 196 0.44 8.15 -9.12
N LEU A 197 -0.68 8.13 -9.88
CA LEU A 197 -0.68 8.37 -11.33
C LEU A 197 -0.60 9.86 -11.72
N GLY A 198 -0.67 10.78 -10.76
CA GLY A 198 -0.61 12.22 -11.02
C GLY A 198 -1.78 12.78 -11.85
N LYS A 199 -2.94 12.10 -11.91
CA LYS A 199 -4.10 12.48 -12.74
C LYS A 199 -4.91 13.62 -12.10
N LYS A 200 -4.33 14.82 -12.04
CA LYS A 200 -4.88 16.01 -11.32
C LYS A 200 -6.31 16.39 -11.74
N ARG A 201 -6.61 16.36 -13.04
CA ARG A 201 -7.91 16.78 -13.59
C ARG A 201 -9.04 15.81 -13.21
N GLU A 202 -8.76 14.51 -13.32
CA GLU A 202 -9.72 13.46 -12.96
C GLU A 202 -9.97 13.48 -11.45
N LEU A 203 -8.90 13.58 -10.65
CA LEU A 203 -8.99 13.69 -9.20
C LEU A 203 -9.80 14.92 -8.76
N PHE A 204 -9.62 16.07 -9.41
CA PHE A 204 -10.43 17.26 -9.12
C PHE A 204 -11.92 17.03 -9.35
N ALA A 205 -12.29 16.58 -10.56
CA ALA A 205 -13.70 16.40 -10.93
C ALA A 205 -14.38 15.36 -10.04
N TRP A 206 -13.71 14.24 -9.81
CA TRP A 206 -14.21 13.17 -8.96
C TRP A 206 -14.30 13.58 -7.49
N ALA A 207 -13.25 14.21 -6.92
CA ALA A 207 -13.27 14.63 -5.51
C ALA A 207 -14.39 15.64 -5.21
N HIS A 208 -14.67 16.56 -6.15
CA HIS A 208 -15.78 17.52 -5.99
C HIS A 208 -17.14 16.82 -6.08
N ALA A 209 -17.30 15.87 -6.99
CA ALA A 209 -18.54 15.08 -7.10
C ALA A 209 -18.80 14.27 -5.82
N VAL A 210 -17.77 13.61 -5.29
CA VAL A 210 -17.87 12.82 -4.04
C VAL A 210 -18.16 13.74 -2.85
N ALA A 211 -17.53 14.91 -2.77
CA ALA A 211 -17.77 15.87 -1.68
C ALA A 211 -19.18 16.47 -1.70
N GLN A 212 -19.77 16.69 -2.87
CA GLN A 212 -21.16 17.15 -2.99
C GLN A 212 -22.16 16.06 -2.58
N ARG A 213 -21.87 14.80 -2.92
CA ARG A 213 -22.73 13.65 -2.61
C ARG A 213 -22.63 13.23 -1.13
N HIS A 214 -21.43 13.24 -0.57
CA HIS A 214 -21.12 12.70 0.76
C HIS A 214 -20.46 13.75 1.67
N THR A 215 -21.20 14.82 1.98
CA THR A 215 -20.69 15.96 2.76
C THR A 215 -20.22 15.62 4.18
N GLY A 216 -20.72 14.52 4.76
CA GLY A 216 -20.39 14.05 6.10
C GLY A 216 -19.39 12.89 6.18
N LYS A 217 -18.84 12.41 5.06
CA LYS A 217 -17.98 11.23 5.03
C LYS A 217 -16.50 11.57 4.92
N ALA A 218 -15.65 10.75 5.53
CA ALA A 218 -14.22 11.00 5.59
C ALA A 218 -13.54 10.82 4.22
N GLU A 219 -14.02 9.88 3.42
CA GLU A 219 -13.58 9.56 2.05
C GLU A 219 -13.60 10.80 1.15
N ALA A 220 -14.67 11.59 1.26
CA ALA A 220 -14.85 12.80 0.47
C ALA A 220 -13.79 13.85 0.80
N TRP A 221 -13.56 14.11 2.08
CA TRP A 221 -12.56 15.07 2.53
C TRP A 221 -11.14 14.58 2.27
N TYR A 222 -10.91 13.28 2.32
CA TYR A 222 -9.66 12.65 1.90
C TYR A 222 -9.38 12.88 0.41
N ALA A 223 -10.35 12.62 -0.47
CA ALA A 223 -10.20 12.86 -1.91
C ALA A 223 -9.86 14.33 -2.22
N VAL A 224 -10.53 15.27 -1.55
CA VAL A 224 -10.23 16.71 -1.68
C VAL A 224 -8.83 17.04 -1.14
N GLY A 225 -8.44 16.46 0.00
CA GLY A 225 -7.09 16.59 0.56
C GLY A 225 -6.01 16.07 -0.39
N CYS A 226 -6.21 14.90 -0.98
CA CYS A 226 -5.35 14.30 -2.00
C CYS A 226 -5.20 15.18 -3.23
N TYR A 227 -6.29 15.80 -3.71
CA TYR A 227 -6.21 16.78 -4.79
C TYR A 227 -5.27 17.94 -4.43
N TYR A 228 -5.46 18.56 -3.26
CA TYR A 228 -4.62 19.67 -2.84
C TYR A 228 -3.15 19.26 -2.65
N LEU A 229 -2.89 18.05 -2.16
CA LEU A 229 -1.56 17.48 -2.03
C LEU A 229 -0.85 17.40 -3.39
N VAL A 230 -1.50 16.82 -4.41
CA VAL A 230 -0.92 16.70 -5.77
C VAL A 230 -0.75 18.06 -6.46
N THR A 231 -1.53 19.07 -6.09
CA THR A 231 -1.35 20.45 -6.57
C THR A 231 -0.25 21.23 -5.85
N GLY A 232 0.32 20.70 -4.76
CA GLY A 232 1.33 21.37 -3.94
C GLY A 232 0.77 22.43 -2.99
N LYS A 233 -0.55 22.49 -2.78
CA LYS A 233 -1.21 23.41 -1.83
C LYS A 233 -1.31 22.76 -0.45
N LEU A 234 -0.17 22.68 0.22
CA LEU A 234 0.03 21.87 1.42
C LEU A 234 -0.86 22.31 2.60
N GLU A 235 -1.05 23.62 2.82
CA GLU A 235 -1.92 24.15 3.88
C GLU A 235 -3.39 23.70 3.75
N SER A 236 -3.94 23.80 2.55
CA SER A 236 -5.30 23.37 2.26
C SER A 236 -5.41 21.85 2.39
N ALA A 237 -4.41 21.11 1.88
CA ALA A 237 -4.36 19.66 2.01
C ALA A 237 -4.43 19.24 3.48
N ARG A 238 -3.61 19.84 4.37
CA ARG A 238 -3.63 19.57 5.81
C ARG A 238 -5.00 19.83 6.44
N THR A 239 -5.64 20.92 6.09
CA THR A 239 -6.97 21.28 6.64
C THR A 239 -8.01 20.21 6.31
N TYR A 240 -8.07 19.77 5.05
CA TYR A 240 -9.05 18.77 4.62
C TYR A 240 -8.69 17.35 5.07
N LEU A 241 -7.40 17.00 5.12
CA LEU A 241 -6.93 15.72 5.64
C LEU A 241 -7.17 15.62 7.16
N SER A 242 -6.97 16.69 7.92
CA SER A 242 -7.34 16.75 9.35
C SER A 242 -8.85 16.57 9.56
N LYS A 243 -9.67 17.15 8.67
CA LYS A 243 -11.11 16.90 8.68
C LYS A 243 -11.43 15.44 8.35
N ALA A 244 -10.72 14.82 7.41
CA ALA A 244 -10.90 13.41 7.09
C ALA A 244 -10.51 12.50 8.28
N THR A 245 -9.40 12.77 8.97
CA THR A 245 -8.96 11.96 10.11
C THR A 245 -9.85 12.09 11.34
N THR A 246 -10.51 13.24 11.52
CA THR A 246 -11.47 13.44 12.62
C THR A 246 -12.84 12.79 12.36
N LEU A 247 -13.24 12.67 11.09
CA LEU A 247 -14.50 12.03 10.69
C LEU A 247 -14.37 10.50 10.53
N ALA A 248 -13.18 10.01 10.18
CA ALA A 248 -12.95 8.59 9.96
C ALA A 248 -12.89 7.80 11.26
N LEU A 249 -13.38 6.56 11.23
CA LEU A 249 -13.10 5.59 12.29
C LEU A 249 -11.58 5.30 12.32
N PRO A 250 -10.96 5.10 13.51
CA PRO A 250 -9.51 4.95 13.62
C PRO A 250 -8.89 3.85 12.74
N ALA A 251 -9.65 2.80 12.39
CA ALA A 251 -9.14 1.73 11.54
C ALA A 251 -9.14 2.07 10.04
N GLU A 252 -10.11 2.85 9.58
CA GLU A 252 -10.28 3.23 8.17
C GLU A 252 -9.43 4.47 7.82
N ALA A 253 -9.04 5.25 8.82
CA ALA A 253 -8.27 6.49 8.66
C ALA A 253 -6.80 6.30 8.20
N GLY A 254 -6.33 5.07 8.02
CA GLY A 254 -4.93 4.76 7.69
C GLY A 254 -4.38 5.54 6.48
N PRO A 255 -5.03 5.49 5.31
CA PRO A 255 -4.62 6.26 4.13
C PRO A 255 -4.67 7.78 4.33
N ALA A 256 -5.63 8.29 5.12
CA ALA A 256 -5.69 9.72 5.47
C ALA A 256 -4.49 10.14 6.31
N TRP A 257 -4.11 9.36 7.33
CA TRP A 257 -2.92 9.64 8.15
C TRP A 257 -1.63 9.58 7.33
N LEU A 258 -1.53 8.65 6.37
CA LEU A 258 -0.40 8.62 5.42
C LEU A 258 -0.32 9.90 4.58
N ALA A 259 -1.42 10.32 3.96
CA ALA A 259 -1.45 11.54 3.16
C ALA A 259 -1.19 12.79 4.03
N PHE A 260 -1.67 12.80 5.28
CA PHE A 260 -1.45 13.89 6.22
C PHE A 260 0.03 13.99 6.62
N GLY A 261 0.68 12.85 6.89
CA GLY A 261 2.12 12.79 7.11
C GLY A 261 2.92 13.25 5.89
N ARG A 262 2.50 12.89 4.67
CA ARG A 262 3.11 13.35 3.42
C ARG A 262 3.02 14.87 3.25
N ALA A 263 1.90 15.47 3.62
CA ALA A 263 1.75 16.92 3.60
C ALA A 263 2.77 17.62 4.53
N PHE A 264 2.95 17.13 5.76
CA PHE A 264 3.97 17.69 6.69
C PHE A 264 5.41 17.44 6.21
N SER A 265 5.64 16.25 5.67
CA SER A 265 6.92 15.84 5.10
C SER A 265 7.38 16.76 3.98
N GLU A 266 6.49 17.11 3.04
CA GLU A 266 6.76 18.04 1.93
C GLU A 266 6.98 19.49 2.41
N GLN A 267 6.45 19.88 3.57
CA GLN A 267 6.70 21.17 4.20
C GLN A 267 8.00 21.21 5.03
N GLY A 268 8.60 20.06 5.32
CA GLY A 268 9.77 19.96 6.20
C GLY A 268 9.46 19.89 7.70
N GLU A 269 8.19 19.75 8.10
CA GLU A 269 7.79 19.58 9.50
C GLU A 269 7.94 18.11 9.96
N GLN A 270 9.19 17.70 10.16
CA GLN A 270 9.57 16.29 10.40
C GLN A 270 8.89 15.65 11.62
N ASP A 271 8.79 16.37 12.74
CA ASP A 271 8.21 15.82 13.98
C ASP A 271 6.72 15.50 13.83
N GLN A 272 5.98 16.38 13.16
CA GLN A 272 4.55 16.20 12.90
C GLN A 272 4.32 15.10 11.86
N ALA A 273 5.16 15.03 10.82
CA ALA A 273 5.15 13.94 9.86
C ALA A 273 5.37 12.57 10.55
N MET A 274 6.36 12.50 11.45
CA MET A 274 6.66 11.29 12.21
C MET A 274 5.50 10.85 13.11
N ALA A 275 4.80 11.80 13.76
CA ALA A 275 3.62 11.50 14.55
C ALA A 275 2.49 10.92 13.69
N ALA A 276 2.21 11.53 12.54
CA ALA A 276 1.19 11.07 11.59
C ALA A 276 1.52 9.69 10.98
N TYR A 277 2.78 9.41 10.65
CA TYR A 277 3.14 8.10 10.13
C TYR A 277 3.09 6.99 11.19
N ARG A 278 3.38 7.32 12.46
CA ARG A 278 3.23 6.37 13.58
C ARG A 278 1.76 6.04 13.85
N THR A 279 0.86 7.01 13.75
CA THR A 279 -0.58 6.72 13.84
C THR A 279 -1.04 5.91 12.63
N ALA A 280 -0.60 6.25 11.42
CA ALA A 280 -0.87 5.46 10.22
C ALA A 280 -0.42 3.99 10.35
N HIS A 281 0.75 3.74 10.93
CA HIS A 281 1.24 2.38 11.16
C HIS A 281 0.36 1.59 12.15
N ARG A 282 -0.20 2.24 13.18
CA ARG A 282 -1.16 1.60 14.10
C ARG A 282 -2.46 1.23 13.39
N CYS A 283 -2.91 2.08 12.47
CA CYS A 283 -4.11 1.84 11.66
C CYS A 283 -3.88 0.74 10.60
N LEU A 284 -2.66 0.65 10.05
CA LEU A 284 -2.30 -0.26 8.96
C LEU A 284 -1.13 -1.18 9.34
N PRO A 285 -1.32 -2.15 10.26
CA PRO A 285 -0.25 -3.03 10.73
C PRO A 285 0.27 -4.00 9.67
N SER A 286 -0.56 -4.32 8.67
CA SER A 286 -0.24 -5.23 7.56
C SER A 286 0.50 -4.54 6.41
N SER A 287 0.48 -3.21 6.37
CA SER A 287 1.07 -2.43 5.28
C SER A 287 2.51 -2.05 5.61
N TYR A 288 3.40 -2.17 4.63
CA TYR A 288 4.78 -1.73 4.76
C TYR A 288 4.97 -0.23 4.47
N ILE A 289 3.99 0.42 3.83
CA ILE A 289 4.09 1.83 3.39
C ILE A 289 4.34 2.79 4.57
N PRO A 290 3.61 2.71 5.72
CA PRO A 290 3.91 3.57 6.86
C PRO A 290 5.34 3.41 7.38
N LEU A 291 5.86 2.18 7.42
CA LEU A 291 7.23 1.89 7.86
C LEU A 291 8.28 2.43 6.88
N LEU A 292 8.00 2.36 5.57
CA LEU A 292 8.80 2.97 4.53
C LEU A 292 8.86 4.49 4.72
N CYS A 293 7.72 5.16 4.87
CA CYS A 293 7.65 6.60 5.11
C CYS A 293 8.42 7.03 6.38
N ILE A 294 8.26 6.29 7.49
CA ILE A 294 9.05 6.51 8.73
C ILE A 294 10.55 6.37 8.44
N GLY A 295 10.95 5.34 7.69
CA GLY A 295 12.33 5.11 7.29
C GLY A 295 12.91 6.29 6.51
N THR A 296 12.17 6.79 5.51
CA THR A 296 12.58 7.93 4.68
C THR A 296 12.69 9.23 5.49
N GLU A 297 11.75 9.51 6.40
CA GLU A 297 11.87 10.66 7.30
C GLU A 297 13.09 10.56 8.23
N LEU A 298 13.39 9.36 8.73
CA LEU A 298 14.58 9.14 9.55
C LEU A 298 15.88 9.31 8.76
N ILE A 299 15.90 8.98 7.47
CA ILE A 299 17.04 9.26 6.57
C ILE A 299 17.24 10.77 6.45
N ARG A 300 16.16 11.54 6.23
CA ARG A 300 16.20 13.01 6.16
C ARG A 300 16.64 13.65 7.48
N ALA A 301 16.29 13.05 8.61
CA ALA A 301 16.77 13.45 9.93
C ALA A 301 18.18 12.92 10.26
N HIS A 302 18.89 12.32 9.30
CA HIS A 302 20.22 11.71 9.45
C HIS A 302 20.33 10.57 10.49
N ASN A 303 19.21 9.98 10.88
CA ASN A 303 19.12 8.86 11.82
C ASN A 303 19.17 7.50 11.11
N PHE A 304 20.26 7.23 10.40
CA PHE A 304 20.42 6.06 9.52
C PHE A 304 20.30 4.70 10.24
N ASN A 305 20.72 4.62 11.50
CA ASN A 305 20.65 3.37 12.26
C ASN A 305 19.22 2.94 12.56
N LEU A 306 18.37 3.90 12.96
CA LEU A 306 16.96 3.66 13.24
C LEU A 306 16.18 3.47 11.95
N ALA A 307 16.48 4.26 10.91
CA ALA A 307 15.90 4.09 9.57
C ALA A 307 16.09 2.66 9.06
N ARG A 308 17.30 2.10 9.21
CA ARG A 308 17.61 0.72 8.82
C ARG A 308 16.74 -0.32 9.53
N GLN A 309 16.38 -0.10 10.80
CA GLN A 309 15.55 -1.04 11.55
C GLN A 309 14.12 -1.05 11.01
N TYR A 310 13.52 0.13 10.82
CA TYR A 310 12.17 0.24 10.26
C TYR A 310 12.09 -0.27 8.82
N LEU A 311 13.08 0.04 7.97
CA LEU A 311 13.11 -0.46 6.59
C LEU A 311 13.30 -1.99 6.51
N ARG A 312 14.00 -2.61 7.47
CA ARG A 312 14.08 -4.08 7.56
C ARG A 312 12.74 -4.71 7.93
N GLN A 313 11.97 -4.06 8.81
CA GLN A 313 10.60 -4.49 9.13
C GLN A 313 9.69 -4.33 7.90
N ALA A 314 9.76 -3.20 7.22
CA ALA A 314 9.04 -2.95 5.97
C ALA A 314 9.34 -4.03 4.91
N ARG A 315 10.62 -4.43 4.78
CA ARG A 315 11.03 -5.52 3.89
C ARG A 315 10.43 -6.88 4.29
N GLY A 316 10.33 -7.17 5.58
CA GLY A 316 9.69 -8.39 6.06
C GLY A 316 8.20 -8.49 5.70
N LEU A 317 7.54 -7.35 5.51
CA LEU A 317 6.13 -7.26 5.12
C LEU A 317 5.93 -7.17 3.59
N SER A 318 6.86 -6.56 2.86
CA SER A 318 6.70 -6.24 1.42
C SER A 318 7.21 -7.32 0.45
N GLY A 319 7.88 -8.36 0.94
CA GLY A 319 8.48 -9.40 0.09
C GLY A 319 9.62 -8.85 -0.79
N GLU A 320 9.30 -8.07 -1.83
CA GLU A 320 10.22 -7.53 -2.85
C GLU A 320 9.80 -6.18 -3.48
N ASP A 321 9.40 -5.17 -2.70
CA ASP A 321 9.18 -3.81 -3.25
C ASP A 321 10.53 -3.12 -3.57
N ALA A 322 10.66 -2.60 -4.79
CA ALA A 322 11.81 -1.83 -5.27
C ALA A 322 12.12 -0.59 -4.41
N LEU A 323 11.12 0.15 -3.93
CA LEU A 323 11.31 1.36 -3.11
C LEU A 323 11.98 1.02 -1.77
N VAL A 324 11.60 -0.09 -1.15
CA VAL A 324 12.20 -0.53 0.12
C VAL A 324 13.68 -0.87 -0.07
N TRP A 325 14.04 -1.51 -1.20
CA TRP A 325 15.44 -1.77 -1.53
C TRP A 325 16.23 -0.51 -1.84
N ASN A 326 15.62 0.47 -2.52
CA ASN A 326 16.22 1.77 -2.77
C ASN A 326 16.58 2.49 -1.47
N GLU A 327 15.63 2.63 -0.54
CA GLU A 327 15.86 3.31 0.74
C GLU A 327 16.90 2.58 1.60
N LEU A 328 16.92 1.24 1.59
CA LEU A 328 17.97 0.46 2.25
C LEU A 328 19.35 0.72 1.64
N GLY A 329 19.43 0.85 0.32
CA GLY A 329 20.64 1.21 -0.41
C GLY A 329 21.15 2.60 -0.06
N VAL A 330 20.25 3.59 0.01
CA VAL A 330 20.56 4.96 0.47
C VAL A 330 21.12 4.96 1.90
N VAL A 331 20.50 4.20 2.81
CA VAL A 331 21.02 4.03 4.18
C VAL A 331 22.41 3.37 4.18
N ALA A 332 22.65 2.37 3.34
CA ALA A 332 23.97 1.74 3.23
C ALA A 332 25.02 2.71 2.67
N TYR A 333 24.64 3.54 1.70
CA TYR A 333 25.49 4.57 1.12
C TYR A 333 25.94 5.59 2.18
N HIS A 334 25.00 6.12 2.98
CA HIS A 334 25.33 7.05 4.06
C HIS A 334 26.18 6.41 5.17
N ASN A 335 26.01 5.12 5.42
CA ASN A 335 26.87 4.34 6.31
C ASN A 335 28.24 3.98 5.69
N LYS A 336 28.59 4.53 4.51
CA LYS A 336 29.84 4.30 3.76
C LYS A 336 30.04 2.85 3.29
N GLN A 337 28.98 2.05 3.31
CA GLN A 337 28.98 0.66 2.84
C GLN A 337 28.68 0.62 1.33
N TYR A 338 29.53 1.26 0.52
CA TYR A 338 29.23 1.54 -0.89
C TYR A 338 29.03 0.29 -1.74
N SER A 339 29.78 -0.79 -1.47
CA SER A 339 29.61 -2.07 -2.17
C SER A 339 28.23 -2.67 -1.91
N LYS A 340 27.77 -2.62 -0.66
CA LYS A 340 26.43 -3.08 -0.27
C LYS A 340 25.33 -2.16 -0.79
N ALA A 341 25.58 -0.85 -0.82
CA ALA A 341 24.64 0.11 -1.38
C ALA A 341 24.40 -0.19 -2.87
N ALA A 342 25.47 -0.40 -3.64
CA ALA A 342 25.37 -0.75 -5.06
C ALA A 342 24.55 -2.03 -5.27
N THR A 343 24.82 -3.12 -4.53
CA THR A 343 24.07 -4.37 -4.71
C THR A 343 22.59 -4.25 -4.35
N GLN A 344 22.25 -3.46 -3.32
CA GLN A 344 20.87 -3.21 -2.94
C GLN A 344 20.13 -2.34 -3.98
N LEU A 345 20.80 -1.32 -4.51
CA LEU A 345 20.25 -0.44 -5.55
C LEU A 345 20.12 -1.16 -6.90
N GLU A 346 21.07 -2.02 -7.26
CA GLU A 346 20.98 -2.91 -8.43
C GLU A 346 19.75 -3.82 -8.33
N ARG A 347 19.49 -4.41 -7.15
CA ARG A 347 18.29 -5.22 -6.91
C ARG A 347 17.02 -4.38 -7.04
N ALA A 348 17.03 -3.16 -6.52
CA ALA A 348 15.91 -2.23 -6.61
C ALA A 348 15.54 -1.92 -8.07
N VAL A 349 16.55 -1.59 -8.90
CA VAL A 349 16.36 -1.33 -10.34
C VAL A 349 15.87 -2.57 -11.08
N ALA A 350 16.41 -3.75 -10.78
CA ALA A 350 15.96 -4.99 -11.39
C ALA A 350 14.50 -5.30 -11.07
N LEU A 351 14.07 -5.10 -9.82
CA LEU A 351 12.68 -5.30 -9.40
C LEU A 351 11.73 -4.33 -10.11
N TRP A 352 12.13 -3.06 -10.24
CA TRP A 352 11.35 -2.06 -10.96
C TRP A 352 11.18 -2.41 -12.45
N GLN A 353 12.24 -2.88 -13.12
CA GLN A 353 12.15 -3.33 -14.51
C GLN A 353 11.18 -4.50 -14.69
N HIS A 354 11.05 -5.38 -13.68
CA HIS A 354 10.14 -6.51 -13.71
C HIS A 354 8.68 -6.15 -13.43
N THR A 355 8.40 -5.11 -12.64
CA THR A 355 7.02 -4.67 -12.33
C THR A 355 6.35 -3.90 -13.46
N GLY A 356 7.05 -3.65 -14.57
CA GLY A 356 6.45 -3.24 -15.83
C GLY A 356 6.42 -1.75 -16.11
N GLY A 357 7.23 -0.92 -15.43
CA GLY A 357 7.56 0.46 -15.84
C GLY A 357 6.38 1.40 -16.18
N ASP A 358 5.16 1.07 -15.76
CA ASP A 358 3.93 1.72 -16.28
C ASP A 358 3.69 3.12 -15.69
N VAL A 359 4.51 3.55 -14.72
CA VAL A 359 4.34 4.85 -14.06
C VAL A 359 5.68 5.56 -13.85
N SER A 360 5.91 6.57 -14.69
CA SER A 360 6.92 7.60 -14.51
C SER A 360 6.58 8.50 -13.29
N SER A 361 6.65 7.93 -12.08
CA SER A 361 6.38 8.64 -10.81
C SER A 361 7.60 9.42 -10.28
N GLY A 362 8.65 9.59 -11.08
CA GLY A 362 9.89 10.29 -10.71
C GLY A 362 10.85 9.47 -9.84
N TRP A 363 10.38 8.41 -9.18
CA TRP A 363 11.21 7.51 -8.37
C TRP A 363 12.27 6.78 -9.20
N GLU A 364 12.01 6.55 -10.48
CA GLU A 364 12.88 5.81 -11.40
C GLU A 364 14.19 6.55 -11.66
N GLU A 365 14.09 7.86 -11.92
CA GLU A 365 15.23 8.76 -12.05
C GLU A 365 16.06 8.77 -10.75
N ALA A 366 15.39 8.93 -9.60
CA ALA A 366 16.06 8.95 -8.30
C ALA A 366 16.77 7.62 -7.99
N MET A 367 16.16 6.48 -8.32
CA MET A 367 16.76 5.15 -8.13
C MET A 367 18.02 4.98 -8.97
N MET A 368 17.98 5.38 -10.25
CA MET A 368 19.15 5.33 -11.14
C MET A 368 20.24 6.31 -10.69
N ALA A 369 19.88 7.52 -10.28
CA ALA A 369 20.82 8.51 -9.75
C ALA A 369 21.49 8.02 -8.45
N ASN A 370 20.74 7.39 -7.54
CA ASN A 370 21.28 6.78 -6.33
C ASN A 370 22.30 5.68 -6.64
N LEU A 371 22.00 4.81 -7.62
CA LEU A 371 22.95 3.79 -8.10
C LEU A 371 24.21 4.43 -8.69
N GLY A 372 24.05 5.46 -9.51
CA GLY A 372 25.17 6.24 -10.08
C GLY A 372 26.06 6.86 -9.00
N HIS A 373 25.47 7.39 -7.93
CA HIS A 373 26.22 7.89 -6.78
C HIS A 373 27.01 6.78 -6.06
N ALA A 374 26.43 5.59 -5.87
CA ALA A 374 27.12 4.46 -5.28
C ALA A 374 28.31 4.00 -6.13
N TYR A 375 28.14 3.87 -7.46
CA TYR A 375 29.23 3.54 -8.38
C TYR A 375 30.33 4.59 -8.43
N ARG A 376 29.97 5.87 -8.41
CA ARG A 376 30.96 6.96 -8.35
C ARG A 376 31.82 6.87 -7.10
N LYS A 377 31.24 6.54 -5.94
CA LYS A 377 32.01 6.32 -4.69
C LYS A 377 32.89 5.08 -4.71
N LEU A 378 32.52 4.07 -5.51
CA LEU A 378 33.34 2.88 -5.75
C LEU A 378 34.45 3.12 -6.80
N GLY A 379 34.53 4.31 -7.41
CA GLY A 379 35.47 4.61 -8.49
C GLY A 379 35.08 3.99 -9.84
N ARG A 380 33.90 3.36 -9.93
CA ARG A 380 33.32 2.80 -11.16
C ARG A 380 32.69 3.91 -11.99
N TYR A 381 33.50 4.85 -12.45
CA TYR A 381 33.01 6.05 -13.14
C TYR A 381 32.26 5.79 -14.45
N PRO A 382 32.66 4.83 -15.32
CA PRO A 382 31.89 4.52 -16.53
C PRO A 382 30.47 4.05 -16.22
N ASP A 383 30.31 3.17 -15.23
CA ASP A 383 29.00 2.68 -14.80
C ASP A 383 28.16 3.79 -14.18
N ALA A 384 28.78 4.68 -13.40
CA ALA A 384 28.11 5.85 -12.84
C ALA A 384 27.58 6.80 -13.93
N VAL A 385 28.37 7.06 -14.98
CA VAL A 385 27.93 7.86 -16.14
C VAL A 385 26.72 7.23 -16.79
N ALA A 386 26.77 5.93 -17.09
CA ALA A 386 25.65 5.22 -17.71
C ALA A 386 24.36 5.32 -16.86
N CYS A 387 24.48 5.19 -15.53
CA CYS A 387 23.33 5.37 -14.63
C CYS A 387 22.77 6.79 -14.66
N PHE A 388 23.62 7.82 -14.63
CA PHE A 388 23.14 9.21 -14.70
C PHE A 388 22.56 9.58 -16.06
N GLU A 389 23.12 9.08 -17.16
CA GLU A 389 22.55 9.27 -18.51
C GLU A 389 21.18 8.60 -18.62
N GLN A 390 21.02 7.38 -18.09
CA GLN A 390 19.71 6.73 -18.02
C GLN A 390 18.73 7.52 -17.14
N ALA A 391 19.17 8.01 -15.98
CA ALA A 391 18.36 8.86 -15.11
C ALA A 391 17.87 10.13 -15.84
N LEU A 392 18.76 10.82 -16.56
CA LEU A 392 18.42 12.01 -17.37
C LEU A 392 17.51 11.69 -18.55
N SER A 393 17.54 10.47 -19.09
CA SER A 393 16.60 10.04 -20.13
C SER A 393 15.16 9.88 -19.62
N LEU A 394 14.99 9.67 -18.30
CA LEU A 394 13.69 9.55 -17.65
C LEU A 394 13.17 10.92 -17.20
N HIS A 395 14.00 11.71 -16.53
CA HIS A 395 13.64 13.05 -16.09
C HIS A 395 14.85 13.98 -16.08
N ASP A 396 14.69 15.14 -16.73
CA ASP A 396 15.75 16.13 -16.85
C ASP A 396 15.88 16.91 -15.52
N SER A 397 16.92 16.60 -14.76
CA SER A 397 17.11 17.05 -13.37
C SER A 397 18.43 17.82 -13.21
N PRO A 398 18.42 19.04 -12.63
CA PRO A 398 19.63 19.80 -12.39
C PRO A 398 20.62 19.08 -11.46
N GLU A 399 20.11 18.39 -10.44
CA GLU A 399 20.94 17.61 -9.50
C GLU A 399 21.67 16.48 -10.23
N THR A 400 20.99 15.81 -11.16
CA THR A 400 21.56 14.70 -11.94
C THR A 400 22.54 15.19 -12.99
N HIS A 401 22.30 16.34 -13.64
CA HIS A 401 23.31 17.01 -14.47
C HIS A 401 24.57 17.37 -13.67
N ALA A 402 24.41 17.94 -12.47
CA ALA A 402 25.55 18.28 -11.62
C ALA A 402 26.31 17.02 -11.17
N ALA A 403 25.61 15.91 -10.90
CA ALA A 403 26.21 14.63 -10.57
C ALA A 403 26.99 14.02 -11.74
N LEU A 404 26.42 14.06 -12.96
CA LEU A 404 27.07 13.61 -14.18
C LEU A 404 28.32 14.45 -14.48
N ALA A 405 28.18 15.78 -14.44
CA ALA A 405 29.28 16.73 -14.59
C ALA A 405 30.43 16.42 -13.62
N PHE A 406 30.11 16.19 -12.35
CA PHE A 406 31.13 15.85 -11.36
C PHE A 406 31.79 14.50 -11.63
N THR A 407 31.06 13.53 -12.17
CA THR A 407 31.63 12.24 -12.55
C THR A 407 32.59 12.39 -13.73
N HIS A 408 32.26 13.21 -14.72
CA HIS A 408 33.16 13.54 -15.84
C HIS A 408 34.39 14.33 -15.37
N HIS A 409 34.21 15.27 -14.43
CA HIS A 409 35.30 16.02 -13.81
C HIS A 409 36.30 15.06 -13.14
N LEU A 410 35.82 14.10 -12.35
CA LEU A 410 36.67 13.09 -11.69
C LEU A 410 37.40 12.16 -12.68
N ARG A 411 36.86 11.97 -13.88
CA ARG A 411 37.50 11.22 -14.98
C ARG A 411 38.54 12.05 -15.76
N GLY A 412 38.61 13.36 -15.53
CA GLY A 412 39.48 14.28 -16.28
C GLY A 412 38.87 14.82 -17.57
N HIS A 413 37.62 14.51 -17.90
CA HIS A 413 36.93 15.02 -19.08
C HIS A 413 36.32 16.40 -18.80
N LEU A 414 37.16 17.41 -18.60
CA LEU A 414 36.76 18.75 -18.14
C LEU A 414 35.79 19.44 -19.10
N ASP A 415 35.97 19.32 -20.41
CA ASP A 415 35.09 19.97 -21.40
C ASP A 415 33.64 19.50 -21.27
N THR A 416 33.44 18.18 -21.20
CA THR A 416 32.10 17.59 -20.98
C THR A 416 31.53 17.95 -19.61
N ALA A 417 32.38 18.01 -18.57
CA ALA A 417 31.94 18.41 -17.24
C ALA A 417 31.43 19.86 -17.21
N ILE A 418 32.15 20.78 -17.86
CA ILE A 418 31.78 22.20 -17.96
C ILE A 418 30.41 22.35 -18.64
N GLN A 419 30.17 21.63 -19.73
CA GLN A 419 28.87 21.64 -20.42
C GLN A 419 27.73 21.23 -19.48
N HIS A 420 27.87 20.11 -18.76
CA HIS A 420 26.84 19.65 -17.84
C HIS A 420 26.68 20.52 -16.58
N TYR A 421 27.74 21.20 -16.11
CA TYR A 421 27.56 22.21 -15.06
C TYR A 421 26.78 23.41 -15.57
N HIS A 422 27.02 23.86 -16.80
CA HIS A 422 26.23 24.94 -17.41
C HIS A 422 24.77 24.54 -17.61
N THR A 423 24.47 23.30 -18.03
CA THR A 423 23.08 22.83 -18.12
C THR A 423 22.43 22.83 -16.74
N ALA A 424 23.08 22.27 -15.71
CA ALA A 424 22.56 22.31 -14.33
C ALA A 424 22.25 23.75 -13.85
N LEU A 425 23.14 24.70 -14.12
CA LEU A 425 22.96 26.11 -13.75
C LEU A 425 21.92 26.84 -14.61
N SER A 426 21.62 26.36 -15.83
CA SER A 426 20.53 26.91 -16.64
C SER A 426 19.15 26.61 -16.04
N PHE A 427 19.01 25.46 -15.38
CA PHE A 427 17.79 25.10 -14.63
C PHE A 427 17.75 25.76 -13.26
N LEU A 428 18.86 25.73 -12.52
CA LEU A 428 18.98 26.30 -11.18
C LEU A 428 20.22 27.21 -11.10
N PRO A 429 20.07 28.52 -11.39
CA PRO A 429 21.19 29.47 -11.36
C PRO A 429 21.92 29.55 -10.01
N ASN A 430 21.21 29.25 -8.91
CA ASN A 430 21.73 29.31 -7.54
C ASN A 430 22.24 27.95 -7.01
N HIS A 431 22.51 26.97 -7.89
CA HIS A 431 23.00 25.65 -7.47
C HIS A 431 24.46 25.72 -6.98
N ALA A 432 24.65 26.01 -5.68
CA ALA A 432 25.97 26.28 -5.07
C ALA A 432 27.06 25.25 -5.40
N PHE A 433 26.73 23.95 -5.37
CA PHE A 433 27.69 22.89 -5.73
C PHE A 433 28.14 22.95 -7.20
N ALA A 434 27.21 23.11 -8.14
CA ALA A 434 27.53 23.21 -9.56
C ALA A 434 28.36 24.46 -9.86
N THR A 435 28.03 25.62 -9.25
CA THR A 435 28.81 26.86 -9.40
C THR A 435 30.24 26.69 -8.90
N HIS A 436 30.42 26.13 -7.71
CA HIS A 436 31.75 25.89 -7.14
C HIS A 436 32.57 24.91 -7.98
N MET A 437 31.96 23.80 -8.40
CA MET A 437 32.65 22.79 -9.19
C MET A 437 32.94 23.22 -10.63
N LEU A 438 32.10 24.08 -11.22
CA LEU A 438 32.36 24.73 -12.50
C LEU A 438 33.56 25.68 -12.39
N SER A 439 33.62 26.51 -11.36
CA SER A 439 34.77 27.40 -11.13
C SER A 439 36.07 26.59 -10.98
N ALA A 440 36.03 25.48 -10.26
CA ALA A 440 37.18 24.58 -10.15
C ALA A 440 37.57 23.98 -11.50
N ALA A 441 36.60 23.51 -12.29
CA ALA A 441 36.84 22.94 -13.61
C ALA A 441 37.47 23.94 -14.59
N LEU A 442 36.97 25.18 -14.60
CA LEU A 442 37.49 26.27 -15.44
C LEU A 442 38.91 26.68 -15.06
N SER A 443 39.24 26.65 -13.76
CA SER A 443 40.60 26.96 -13.29
C SER A 443 41.62 25.85 -13.62
N ALA A 444 41.15 24.61 -13.75
CA ALA A 444 41.97 23.45 -14.07
C ALA A 444 42.11 23.23 -15.58
N ALA A 445 41.19 23.76 -16.39
CA ALA A 445 41.28 23.72 -17.83
C ALA A 445 42.44 24.63 -18.29
N PRO A 446 43.39 24.14 -19.11
CA PRO A 446 44.41 24.99 -19.70
C PRO A 446 43.72 26.05 -20.56
N LEU A 447 44.01 27.33 -20.28
CA LEU A 447 43.57 28.44 -21.14
C LEU A 447 44.09 28.17 -22.58
N PRO A 448 43.25 28.35 -23.61
CA PRO A 448 43.63 28.12 -25.00
C PRO A 448 44.75 29.04 -25.50
#